data_AF-A0A7J3HNA6-F1
#
_entry.id   AF-A0A7J3HNA6-F1
#
_cell.length_a   1.000
_cell.length_b   1.000
_cell.length_c   1.000
_cell.angle_alpha   90.00
_cell.angle_beta   90.00
_cell.angle_gamma   90.00
#
_symmetry.space_group_name_H-M   'P 1'
#
loop_
_entity.id
_entity.type
_entity.pdbx_description
1 polymer ?
#
loop_
_entity_poly.entity_id
_entity_poly.type
_entity_poly.pdbx_seq_one_letter_code
_entity_poly.pdbx_strand_id
1 'polypeptide(L)'
;MQVSIIEEDDKRIKLSLRDVPLSIVNALRRIIINEVPVMAVDDVLIIENTSSMMNEVLAYRISLIPYVTDLENYKLPEECDCKSAVGCEKCTVRFSLKAVASDSVITVYSRDIQPVGETGKVRPINGDFPIIKLAPNQAIELELYVRLGKGKKHAKWQPGIATLSYDDKGKYLFVESFGFLEPRRIILEAVKIFEETLTGLNQAIIDAIRGEKNEEKDGKV
;
A
#
# COMPACT_ATOMS: atom_id res chain seq x y z
N MET A 1 -13.05 -22.63 -17.60
CA MET A 1 -12.56 -21.29 -17.19
C MET A 1 -11.52 -20.85 -18.21
N GLN A 2 -11.76 -19.73 -18.89
CA GLN A 2 -10.80 -19.16 -19.84
C GLN A 2 -10.48 -17.72 -19.42
N VAL A 3 -9.19 -17.40 -19.33
CA VAL A 3 -8.69 -16.06 -19.01
C VAL A 3 -7.77 -15.61 -20.13
N SER A 4 -7.96 -14.37 -20.61
CA SER A 4 -7.09 -13.76 -21.63
C SER A 4 -6.86 -12.29 -21.32
N ILE A 5 -5.68 -11.79 -21.68
CA ILE A 5 -5.34 -10.37 -21.60
C ILE A 5 -5.86 -9.71 -22.87
N ILE A 6 -6.70 -8.68 -22.74
CA ILE A 6 -7.21 -7.90 -23.87
C ILE A 6 -6.26 -6.73 -24.16
N GLU A 7 -5.90 -6.01 -23.10
CA GLU A 7 -5.08 -4.80 -23.15
C GLU A 7 -4.12 -4.81 -21.98
N GLU A 8 -2.90 -4.37 -22.23
CA GLU A 8 -1.87 -4.21 -21.22
C GLU A 8 -0.96 -3.03 -21.59
N ASP A 9 -0.71 -2.17 -20.61
CA ASP A 9 0.38 -1.21 -20.61
C ASP A 9 1.02 -1.14 -19.22
N ASP A 10 2.01 -0.26 -19.06
CA ASP A 10 2.79 -0.09 -17.83
C ASP A 10 1.92 0.32 -16.61
N LYS A 11 0.71 0.83 -16.82
CA LYS A 11 -0.16 1.33 -15.75
C LYS A 11 -1.46 0.58 -15.61
N ARG A 12 -1.96 -0.07 -16.66
CA ARG A 12 -3.25 -0.74 -16.67
C ARG A 12 -3.23 -2.07 -17.40
N ILE A 13 -4.09 -2.97 -16.94
CA ILE A 13 -4.29 -4.29 -17.52
C ILE A 13 -5.77 -4.62 -17.54
N LYS A 14 -6.22 -5.25 -18.62
CA LYS A 14 -7.61 -5.63 -18.84
C LYS A 14 -7.70 -7.11 -19.15
N LEU A 15 -8.41 -7.84 -18.31
CA LEU A 15 -8.62 -9.29 -18.44
C LEU A 15 -10.03 -9.60 -18.92
N SER A 16 -10.15 -10.53 -19.86
CA SER A 16 -11.39 -11.21 -20.21
C SER A 16 -11.48 -12.54 -19.45
N LEU A 17 -12.55 -12.74 -18.69
CA LEU A 17 -12.85 -13.98 -17.98
C LEU A 17 -14.15 -14.60 -18.52
N ARG A 18 -14.07 -15.84 -19.00
CA ARG A 18 -15.21 -16.65 -19.46
C ARG A 18 -15.33 -17.91 -18.61
N ASP A 19 -16.56 -18.38 -18.43
CA ASP A 19 -16.92 -19.53 -17.58
C ASP A 19 -16.51 -19.38 -16.10
N VAL A 20 -16.50 -18.14 -15.60
CA VAL A 20 -16.24 -17.83 -14.19
C VAL A 20 -17.47 -17.11 -13.60
N PRO A 21 -17.96 -17.52 -12.41
CA PRO A 21 -19.06 -16.83 -11.74
C PRO A 21 -18.72 -15.36 -11.45
N LEU A 22 -19.71 -14.48 -11.59
CA LEU A 22 -19.54 -13.05 -11.33
C LEU A 22 -19.07 -12.77 -9.90
N SER A 23 -19.52 -13.58 -8.93
CA SER A 23 -19.11 -13.48 -7.53
C SER A 23 -17.61 -13.63 -7.34
N ILE A 24 -16.97 -14.57 -8.04
CA ILE A 24 -15.53 -14.83 -7.96
C ILE A 24 -14.74 -13.66 -8.55
N VAL A 25 -15.15 -13.17 -9.73
CA VAL A 25 -14.47 -12.02 -10.36
C VAL A 25 -14.62 -10.75 -9.51
N ASN A 26 -15.80 -10.53 -8.91
CA ASN A 26 -16.01 -9.41 -8.01
C ASN A 26 -15.23 -9.56 -6.68
N ALA A 27 -15.08 -10.78 -6.17
CA ALA A 27 -14.22 -11.04 -5.02
C ALA A 27 -12.76 -10.68 -5.33
N LEU A 28 -12.23 -11.13 -6.47
CA LEU A 28 -10.88 -10.78 -6.93
C LEU A 28 -10.72 -9.25 -7.07
N ARG A 29 -11.70 -8.56 -7.67
CA ARG A 29 -11.72 -7.08 -7.75
C ARG A 29 -11.63 -6.43 -6.37
N ARG A 30 -12.36 -6.95 -5.36
CA ARG A 30 -12.34 -6.41 -4.00
C ARG A 30 -11.01 -6.65 -3.30
N ILE A 31 -10.38 -7.80 -3.53
CA ILE A 31 -9.07 -8.16 -2.99
C ILE A 31 -7.99 -7.25 -3.58
N ILE A 32 -8.01 -7.03 -4.89
CA ILE A 32 -7.11 -6.10 -5.57
C ILE A 32 -7.12 -4.72 -4.90
N ILE A 33 -8.30 -4.18 -4.59
CA ILE A 33 -8.42 -2.83 -4.00
C ILE A 33 -8.03 -2.82 -2.50
N ASN A 34 -8.41 -3.84 -1.73
CA ASN A 34 -8.40 -3.74 -0.27
C ASN A 34 -7.38 -4.61 0.45
N GLU A 35 -6.94 -5.71 -0.15
CA GLU A 35 -6.14 -6.72 0.57
C GLU A 35 -4.70 -6.82 0.06
N VAL A 36 -4.43 -6.43 -1.19
CA VAL A 36 -3.05 -6.36 -1.72
C VAL A 36 -2.28 -5.28 -0.94
N PRO A 37 -1.17 -5.65 -0.26
CA PRO A 37 -0.42 -4.70 0.55
C PRO A 37 0.49 -3.82 -0.31
N VAL A 38 0.63 -2.55 0.07
CA VAL A 38 1.57 -1.60 -0.54
C VAL A 38 2.28 -0.77 0.52
N MET A 39 3.37 -0.10 0.15
CA MET A 39 4.10 0.79 1.04
C MET A 39 3.59 2.22 0.98
N ALA A 40 3.30 2.78 2.15
CA ALA A 40 2.98 4.20 2.32
C ALA A 40 3.52 4.69 3.67
N VAL A 41 3.63 6.01 3.82
CA VAL A 41 4.03 6.62 5.10
C VAL A 41 2.93 6.36 6.14
N ASP A 42 3.29 5.68 7.21
CA ASP A 42 2.40 5.35 8.31
C ASP A 42 2.40 6.43 9.38
N ASP A 43 3.58 6.68 9.93
CA ASP A 43 3.83 7.68 10.96
C ASP A 43 4.73 8.79 10.43
N VAL A 44 4.46 10.02 10.87
CA VAL A 44 5.26 11.22 10.58
C VAL A 44 5.66 11.85 11.90
N LEU A 45 6.96 11.86 12.19
CA LEU A 45 7.52 12.58 13.32
C LEU A 45 7.91 13.98 12.84
N ILE A 46 7.28 15.00 13.42
CA ILE A 46 7.57 16.40 13.11
C ILE A 46 8.56 16.92 14.15
N ILE A 47 9.80 17.16 13.73
CA ILE A 47 10.85 17.74 14.56
C ILE A 47 10.72 19.26 14.53
N GLU A 48 10.56 19.82 13.32
CA GLU A 48 10.36 21.25 13.11
C GLU A 48 9.32 21.49 12.02
N ASN A 49 8.42 22.45 12.24
CA ASN A 49 7.54 22.98 11.21
C ASN A 49 7.21 24.44 11.51
N THR A 50 7.90 25.36 10.84
CA THR A 50 7.62 26.81 10.88
C THR A 50 6.86 27.30 9.64
N SER A 51 6.36 26.36 8.83
CA SER A 51 5.58 26.64 7.63
C SER A 51 4.18 27.18 7.96
N SER A 52 3.47 27.65 6.94
CA SER A 52 2.07 28.06 7.08
C SER A 52 1.08 26.89 7.18
N MET A 53 1.52 25.65 6.98
CA MET A 53 0.65 24.47 6.98
C MET A 53 0.68 23.80 8.35
N MET A 54 -0.50 23.49 8.88
CA MET A 54 -0.63 22.74 10.13
C MET A 54 -0.04 21.34 9.99
N ASN A 55 0.49 20.83 11.11
CA ASN A 55 1.16 19.55 11.22
C ASN A 55 0.34 18.38 10.66
N GLU A 56 -0.95 18.34 10.99
CA GLU A 56 -1.87 17.27 10.59
C GLU A 56 -2.11 17.27 9.09
N VAL A 57 -2.22 18.46 8.48
CA VAL A 57 -2.40 18.62 7.04
C VAL A 57 -1.14 18.23 6.29
N LEU A 58 0.03 18.61 6.81
CA LEU A 58 1.33 18.24 6.24
C LEU A 58 1.53 16.72 6.31
N ALA A 59 1.29 16.11 7.47
CA ALA A 59 1.37 14.67 7.66
C ALA A 59 0.41 13.91 6.74
N TYR A 60 -0.85 14.38 6.62
CA TYR A 60 -1.84 13.79 5.72
C TYR A 60 -1.38 13.82 4.26
N ARG A 61 -0.89 14.97 3.77
CA ARG A 61 -0.38 15.10 2.39
C ARG A 61 0.77 14.13 2.13
N ILE A 62 1.72 14.05 3.05
CA ILE A 62 2.90 13.18 2.91
C ILE A 62 2.48 11.69 2.96
N SER A 63 1.46 11.36 3.75
CA SER A 63 0.94 9.98 3.86
C SER A 63 0.38 9.41 2.56
N LEU A 64 -0.02 10.29 1.63
CA LEU A 64 -0.56 9.92 0.32
C LEU A 64 0.49 9.85 -0.79
N ILE A 65 1.77 10.15 -0.50
CA ILE A 65 2.83 10.00 -1.49
C ILE A 65 3.06 8.51 -1.72
N PRO A 66 2.92 8.02 -2.96
CA PRO A 66 3.13 6.61 -3.25
C PRO A 66 4.62 6.24 -3.23
N TYR A 67 4.93 5.09 -2.62
CA TYR A 67 6.27 4.49 -2.59
C TYR A 67 6.31 3.20 -3.39
N VAL A 68 7.43 2.96 -4.07
CA VAL A 68 7.73 1.66 -4.70
C VAL A 68 7.70 0.61 -3.60
N THR A 69 6.86 -0.41 -3.80
CA THR A 69 6.63 -1.45 -2.81
C THR A 69 7.58 -2.63 -3.02
N ASP A 70 8.23 -3.05 -1.94
CA ASP A 70 9.06 -4.25 -1.90
C ASP A 70 8.38 -5.29 -0.99
N LEU A 71 7.72 -6.26 -1.61
CA LEU A 71 6.99 -7.33 -0.91
C LEU A 71 7.89 -8.51 -0.53
N GLU A 72 9.10 -8.58 -1.09
CA GLU A 72 10.03 -9.67 -0.84
C GLU A 72 10.82 -9.46 0.45
N ASN A 73 11.25 -8.22 0.70
CA ASN A 73 12.14 -7.90 1.82
C ASN A 73 11.42 -7.43 3.08
N TYR A 74 10.16 -6.97 2.94
CA TYR A 74 9.40 -6.40 4.05
C TYR A 74 8.13 -7.18 4.34
N LYS A 75 7.74 -7.20 5.61
CA LYS A 75 6.52 -7.83 6.10
C LYS A 75 5.55 -6.80 6.64
N LEU A 76 4.27 -7.18 6.66
CA LEU A 76 3.25 -6.42 7.35
C LEU A 76 3.63 -6.28 8.84
N PRO A 77 3.41 -5.11 9.47
CA PRO A 77 3.69 -4.94 10.90
C PRO A 77 2.98 -5.98 11.78
N GLU A 78 1.78 -6.40 11.38
CA GLU A 78 0.98 -7.42 12.07
C GLU A 78 1.59 -8.84 12.00
N GLU A 79 2.42 -9.11 10.99
CA GLU A 79 3.12 -10.40 10.78
C GLU A 79 4.56 -10.38 11.32
N CYS A 80 4.98 -9.28 11.92
CA CYS A 80 6.35 -9.11 12.41
C CYS A 80 6.46 -9.40 13.91
N ASP A 81 7.43 -10.23 14.28
CA ASP A 81 7.66 -10.61 15.69
C ASP A 81 8.24 -9.50 16.58
N CYS A 82 8.57 -8.33 16.03
CA CYS A 82 9.32 -7.30 16.74
C CYS A 82 8.54 -6.59 17.85
N LYS A 83 7.20 -6.63 17.81
CA LYS A 83 6.27 -5.99 18.78
C LYS A 83 6.60 -4.52 19.11
N SER A 84 7.34 -3.84 18.24
CA SER A 84 7.76 -2.46 18.43
C SER A 84 6.76 -1.54 17.74
N ALA A 85 6.32 -0.49 18.44
CA ALA A 85 5.47 0.55 17.87
C ALA A 85 6.16 1.33 16.73
N VAL A 86 7.49 1.40 16.75
CA VAL A 86 8.31 2.06 15.72
C VAL A 86 8.62 1.10 14.56
N GLY A 87 8.55 -0.22 14.81
CA GLY A 87 8.95 -1.26 13.88
C GLY A 87 10.45 -1.55 13.89
N CYS A 88 10.86 -2.57 13.13
CA CYS A 88 12.26 -2.93 12.88
C CYS A 88 12.58 -2.81 11.38
N GLU A 89 13.83 -3.08 11.01
CA GLU A 89 14.32 -3.01 9.63
C GLU A 89 13.57 -3.92 8.64
N LYS A 90 12.80 -4.91 9.12
CA LYS A 90 12.00 -5.82 8.29
C LYS A 90 10.54 -5.39 8.09
N CYS A 91 10.04 -4.42 8.85
CA CYS A 91 8.65 -3.97 8.74
C CYS A 91 8.50 -2.46 8.60
N THR A 92 9.59 -1.69 8.71
CA THR A 92 9.56 -0.23 8.59
C THR A 92 10.81 0.29 7.91
N VAL A 93 10.60 1.22 6.97
CA VAL A 93 11.66 1.96 6.28
C VAL A 93 11.60 3.41 6.75
N ARG A 94 12.74 3.98 7.11
CA ARG A 94 12.82 5.36 7.60
C ARG A 94 13.33 6.29 6.51
N PHE A 95 12.69 7.45 6.42
CA PHE A 95 13.14 8.56 5.60
C PHE A 95 13.19 9.84 6.43
N SER A 96 14.00 10.80 5.99
CA SER A 96 14.11 12.14 6.57
C SER A 96 13.82 13.17 5.50
N LEU A 97 13.10 14.23 5.86
CA LEU A 97 12.86 15.39 5.01
C LEU A 97 13.27 16.64 5.77
N LYS A 98 14.29 17.33 5.28
CA LYS A 98 14.76 18.59 5.85
C LYS A 98 14.87 19.64 4.74
N ALA A 99 14.16 20.75 4.91
CA ALA A 99 14.17 21.85 3.96
C ALA A 99 14.05 23.19 4.67
N VAL A 100 14.85 24.17 4.24
CA VAL A 100 14.86 25.54 4.77
C VAL A 100 14.83 26.51 3.61
N ALA A 101 13.91 27.47 3.65
CA ALA A 101 13.87 28.58 2.72
C ALA A 101 14.73 29.72 3.25
N SER A 102 15.78 30.09 2.53
CA SER A 102 16.62 31.26 2.89
C SER A 102 15.95 32.56 2.40
N ASP A 103 16.29 33.02 1.20
CA ASP A 103 15.91 34.37 0.73
C ASP A 103 14.72 34.38 -0.24
N SER A 104 14.26 33.22 -0.69
CA SER A 104 13.20 33.10 -1.68
C SER A 104 12.23 31.96 -1.35
N VAL A 105 11.04 32.02 -1.95
CA VAL A 105 10.04 30.97 -1.80
C VAL A 105 10.53 29.71 -2.50
N ILE A 106 10.62 28.60 -1.76
CA ILE A 106 10.95 27.29 -2.32
C ILE A 106 9.73 26.37 -2.29
N THR A 107 9.66 25.42 -3.21
CA THR A 107 8.69 24.33 -3.15
C THR A 107 9.46 23.06 -2.80
N VAL A 108 9.04 22.40 -1.73
CA VAL A 108 9.58 21.12 -1.29
C VAL A 108 8.84 20.00 -2.00
N TYR A 109 9.57 19.04 -2.56
CA TYR A 109 9.05 17.94 -3.35
C TYR A 109 9.44 16.58 -2.74
N SER A 110 8.83 15.50 -3.24
CA SER A 110 9.17 14.13 -2.83
C SER A 110 10.63 13.75 -3.10
N ARG A 111 11.31 14.37 -4.06
CA ARG A 111 12.77 14.18 -4.28
C ARG A 111 13.64 14.66 -3.13
N ASP A 112 13.12 15.54 -2.27
CA ASP A 112 13.86 16.06 -1.12
C ASP A 112 13.81 15.08 0.06
N ILE A 113 13.01 14.01 -0.03
CA ILE A 113 12.92 12.94 0.96
C ILE A 113 14.14 12.02 0.81
N GLN A 114 14.95 11.92 1.85
CA GLN A 114 16.18 11.14 1.87
C GLN A 114 16.02 9.86 2.69
N PRO A 115 16.54 8.72 2.21
CA PRO A 115 16.54 7.47 2.98
C PRO A 115 17.41 7.60 4.24
N VAL A 116 16.97 6.97 5.33
CA VAL A 116 17.76 6.79 6.55
C VAL A 116 18.15 5.32 6.67
N GLY A 117 19.37 4.99 6.26
CA GLY A 117 19.86 3.61 6.20
C GLY A 117 19.54 2.92 4.86
N GLU A 118 19.54 1.58 4.88
CA GLU A 118 19.22 0.78 3.69
C GLU A 118 17.72 0.66 3.49
N THR A 119 17.24 1.03 2.29
CA THR A 119 15.81 0.99 1.93
C THR A 119 15.50 -0.04 0.84
N GLY A 120 16.52 -0.73 0.32
CA GLY A 120 16.38 -1.64 -0.81
C GLY A 120 15.79 -0.94 -2.04
N LYS A 121 14.61 -1.36 -2.46
CA LYS A 121 13.89 -0.77 -3.61
C LYS A 121 12.93 0.34 -3.20
N VAL A 122 12.70 0.54 -1.90
CA VAL A 122 11.68 1.45 -1.38
C VAL A 122 12.13 2.89 -1.55
N ARG A 123 11.32 3.66 -2.27
CA ARG A 123 11.53 5.09 -2.56
C ARG A 123 10.22 5.69 -3.08
N PRO A 124 10.03 7.02 -3.04
CA PRO A 124 8.93 7.66 -3.75
C PRO A 124 8.92 7.22 -5.23
N ILE A 125 7.74 6.93 -5.78
CA ILE A 125 7.64 6.44 -7.18
C ILE A 125 8.18 7.47 -8.18
N ASN A 126 8.06 8.77 -7.86
CA ASN A 126 8.69 9.87 -8.55
C ASN A 126 9.07 10.99 -7.56
N GLY A 127 9.94 11.89 -8.03
CA GLY A 127 10.47 13.01 -7.25
C GLY A 127 9.69 14.32 -7.37
N ASP A 128 8.56 14.33 -8.06
CA ASP A 128 7.88 15.55 -8.49
C ASP A 128 6.56 15.81 -7.75
N PHE A 129 6.27 15.06 -6.68
CA PHE A 129 5.10 15.33 -5.85
C PHE A 129 5.35 16.57 -4.98
N PRO A 130 4.58 17.67 -5.13
CA PRO A 130 4.76 18.87 -4.33
C PRO A 130 4.20 18.68 -2.92
N ILE A 131 5.05 18.80 -1.92
CA ILE A 131 4.70 18.62 -0.52
C ILE A 131 4.14 19.93 0.04
N ILE A 132 4.97 20.97 0.03
CA ILE A 132 4.67 22.28 0.62
C ILE A 132 5.50 23.39 -0.01
N LYS A 133 4.99 24.63 0.02
CA LYS A 133 5.77 25.83 -0.29
C LYS A 133 6.22 26.50 1.01
N LEU A 134 7.49 26.86 1.08
CA LEU A 134 8.08 27.55 2.22
C LEU A 134 8.40 28.99 1.81
N ALA A 135 7.88 29.95 2.56
CA ALA A 135 8.26 31.35 2.45
C ALA A 135 9.66 31.59 3.06
N PRO A 136 10.35 32.70 2.74
CA PRO A 136 11.65 33.01 3.32
C PRO A 136 11.68 32.87 4.85
N ASN A 137 12.74 32.26 5.36
CA ASN A 137 12.96 31.90 6.77
C ASN A 137 12.05 30.81 7.36
N GLN A 138 11.26 30.11 6.54
CA GLN A 138 10.51 28.92 6.99
C GLN A 138 11.32 27.64 6.80
N ALA A 139 11.10 26.69 7.69
CA ALA A 139 11.80 25.41 7.76
C ALA A 139 10.84 24.27 8.11
N ILE A 140 11.16 23.08 7.60
CA ILE A 140 10.56 21.82 8.03
C ILE A 140 11.66 20.79 8.25
N GLU A 141 11.48 19.96 9.27
CA GLU A 141 12.30 18.79 9.55
C GLU A 141 11.40 17.67 10.05
N LEU A 142 11.33 16.59 9.27
CA LEU A 142 10.44 15.46 9.49
C LEU A 142 11.21 14.14 9.41
N GLU A 143 10.76 13.15 10.18
CA GLU A 143 11.06 11.74 9.92
C GLU A 143 9.79 11.00 9.50
N LEU A 144 9.90 10.16 8.48
CA LEU A 144 8.82 9.39 7.90
C LEU A 144 9.06 7.91 8.13
N TYR A 145 8.04 7.21 8.62
CA TYR A 145 8.07 5.76 8.81
C TYR A 145 7.16 5.11 7.77
N VAL A 146 7.77 4.55 6.73
CA VAL A 146 7.07 3.88 5.63
C VAL A 146 6.90 2.42 5.96
N ARG A 147 5.67 1.92 5.84
CA ARG A 147 5.30 0.53 6.17
C ARG A 147 4.38 -0.07 5.12
N LEU A 148 4.43 -1.39 5.03
CA LEU A 148 3.39 -2.15 4.34
C LEU A 148 2.06 -2.01 5.08
N GLY A 149 0.99 -1.85 4.32
CA GLY A 149 -0.36 -1.88 4.83
C GLY A 149 -1.35 -2.20 3.72
N LYS A 150 -2.62 -2.39 4.10
CA LYS A 150 -3.69 -2.83 3.21
C LYS A 150 -4.73 -1.74 3.02
N GLY A 151 -5.29 -1.63 1.82
CA GLY A 151 -6.36 -0.67 1.49
C GLY A 151 -7.59 -0.76 2.40
N LYS A 152 -7.86 -1.95 2.96
CA LYS A 152 -8.91 -2.20 3.96
C LYS A 152 -8.72 -1.39 5.24
N LYS A 153 -7.47 -1.12 5.65
CA LYS A 153 -7.13 -0.36 6.85
C LYS A 153 -7.21 1.15 6.58
N HIS A 154 -6.69 1.61 5.45
CA HIS A 154 -6.74 3.00 5.05
C HIS A 154 -6.54 3.16 3.54
N ALA A 155 -7.20 4.16 2.93
CA ALA A 155 -7.16 4.38 1.48
C ALA A 155 -5.75 4.67 0.93
N LYS A 156 -4.82 5.17 1.77
CA LYS A 156 -3.41 5.38 1.41
C LYS A 156 -2.68 4.11 0.95
N TRP A 157 -3.20 2.95 1.34
CA TRP A 157 -2.69 1.63 0.95
C TRP A 157 -3.53 0.93 -0.13
N GLN A 158 -4.34 1.67 -0.89
CA GLN A 158 -4.95 1.11 -2.08
C GLN A 158 -3.91 1.09 -3.23
N PRO A 159 -3.61 -0.08 -3.83
CA PRO A 159 -2.58 -0.17 -4.87
C PRO A 159 -3.00 0.48 -6.20
N GLY A 160 -4.30 0.67 -6.40
CA GLY A 160 -4.86 1.14 -7.66
C GLY A 160 -6.38 1.06 -7.68
N ILE A 161 -6.95 1.28 -8.87
CA ILE A 161 -8.38 1.10 -9.14
C ILE A 161 -8.63 -0.25 -9.82
N ALA A 162 -9.77 -0.85 -9.53
CA ALA A 162 -10.23 -2.03 -10.23
C ALA A 162 -11.73 -1.98 -10.52
N THR A 163 -12.08 -2.20 -11.79
CA THR A 163 -13.45 -2.11 -12.30
C THR A 163 -13.84 -3.42 -12.96
N LEU A 164 -15.07 -3.87 -12.68
CA LEU A 164 -15.65 -5.06 -13.29
C LEU A 164 -16.84 -4.65 -14.15
N SER A 165 -16.78 -5.01 -15.43
CA SER A 165 -17.89 -4.90 -16.38
C SER A 165 -18.19 -6.28 -16.94
N TYR A 166 -19.41 -6.51 -17.43
CA TYR A 166 -19.81 -7.79 -18.00
C TYR A 166 -20.92 -7.59 -19.01
N ASP A 167 -20.96 -8.50 -19.99
CA ASP A 167 -21.97 -8.58 -21.03
C ASP A 167 -22.28 -10.06 -21.33
N ASP A 168 -23.02 -10.31 -22.41
CA ASP A 168 -23.35 -11.67 -22.86
C ASP A 168 -22.12 -12.48 -23.29
N LYS A 169 -21.00 -11.82 -23.63
CA LYS A 169 -19.77 -12.45 -24.16
C LYS A 169 -18.77 -12.80 -23.05
N GLY A 170 -18.85 -12.17 -21.88
CA GLY A 170 -17.94 -12.44 -20.79
C GLY A 170 -17.93 -11.40 -19.68
N LYS A 171 -16.93 -11.54 -18.79
CA LYS A 171 -16.65 -10.63 -17.70
C LYS A 171 -15.31 -9.97 -17.96
N TYR A 172 -15.21 -8.68 -17.73
CA TYR A 172 -14.04 -7.87 -18.00
C TYR A 172 -13.57 -7.19 -16.73
N LEU A 173 -12.37 -7.58 -16.27
CA LEU A 173 -11.72 -6.98 -15.12
C LEU A 173 -10.64 -6.01 -15.60
N PHE A 174 -10.83 -4.73 -15.31
CA PHE A 174 -9.86 -3.68 -15.57
C PHE A 174 -9.16 -3.30 -14.27
N VAL A 175 -7.84 -3.18 -14.30
CA VAL A 175 -7.02 -2.78 -13.15
C VAL A 175 -6.04 -1.71 -13.62
N GLU A 176 -5.96 -0.60 -12.90
CA GLU A 176 -4.97 0.45 -13.14
C GLU A 176 -4.24 0.78 -11.83
N SER A 177 -2.91 0.70 -11.87
CA SER A 177 -2.02 0.90 -10.73
C SER A 177 -1.79 2.39 -10.46
N PHE A 178 -1.69 2.75 -9.19
CA PHE A 178 -1.22 4.08 -8.76
C PHE A 178 0.32 4.20 -8.78
N GLY A 179 1.04 3.14 -9.15
CA GLY A 179 2.49 3.12 -9.30
C GLY A 179 3.26 2.46 -8.15
N PHE A 180 2.57 2.01 -7.09
CA PHE A 180 3.18 1.27 -5.98
C PHE A 180 3.80 -0.06 -6.45
N LEU A 181 3.09 -0.74 -7.36
CA LEU A 181 3.38 -2.05 -7.94
C LEU A 181 2.95 -2.07 -9.40
N GLU A 182 3.59 -2.93 -10.21
CA GLU A 182 3.15 -3.17 -11.58
C GLU A 182 1.75 -3.82 -11.62
N PRO A 183 0.89 -3.50 -12.61
CA PRO A 183 -0.48 -4.03 -12.70
C PRO A 183 -0.54 -5.56 -12.67
N ARG A 184 0.40 -6.21 -13.38
CA ARG A 184 0.57 -7.68 -13.34
C ARG A 184 0.84 -8.18 -11.92
N ARG A 185 1.72 -7.50 -11.18
CA ARG A 185 2.09 -7.94 -9.83
C ARG A 185 0.91 -7.80 -8.88
N ILE A 186 0.13 -6.72 -8.98
CA ILE A 186 -1.10 -6.54 -8.18
C ILE A 186 -2.07 -7.71 -8.38
N ILE A 187 -2.28 -8.15 -9.62
CA ILE A 187 -3.17 -9.28 -9.91
C ILE A 187 -2.62 -10.60 -9.36
N LEU A 188 -1.32 -10.86 -9.54
CA LEU A 188 -0.69 -12.07 -9.01
C LEU A 188 -0.79 -12.14 -7.48
N GLU A 189 -0.52 -11.04 -6.78
CA GLU A 189 -0.68 -10.98 -5.31
C GLU A 189 -2.15 -11.14 -4.90
N ALA A 190 -3.09 -10.55 -5.63
CA ALA A 190 -4.51 -10.72 -5.34
C ALA A 190 -4.97 -12.18 -5.50
N VAL A 191 -4.48 -12.89 -6.52
CA VAL A 191 -4.76 -14.32 -6.70
C VAL A 191 -4.17 -15.15 -5.57
N LYS A 192 -2.93 -14.88 -5.17
CA LYS A 192 -2.28 -15.54 -4.03
C LYS A 192 -3.08 -15.36 -2.74
N ILE A 193 -3.46 -14.12 -2.41
CA ILE A 193 -4.28 -13.81 -1.23
C ILE A 193 -5.64 -14.51 -1.29
N PHE A 194 -6.24 -14.60 -2.49
CA PHE A 194 -7.51 -15.30 -2.68
C PHE A 194 -7.37 -16.80 -2.39
N GLU A 195 -6.30 -17.44 -2.85
CA GLU A 195 -6.00 -18.85 -2.58
C GLU A 195 -5.73 -19.12 -1.10
N GLU A 196 -4.94 -18.28 -0.44
CA GLU A 196 -4.69 -18.37 1.02
C GLU A 196 -5.99 -18.24 1.82
N THR A 197 -6.86 -17.32 1.43
CA THR A 197 -8.16 -17.11 2.08
C THR A 197 -9.07 -18.34 1.94
N LEU A 198 -9.14 -18.93 0.74
CA LEU A 198 -9.93 -20.15 0.51
C LEU A 198 -9.38 -21.34 1.28
N THR A 199 -8.06 -21.45 1.36
CA THR A 199 -7.38 -22.53 2.10
C THR A 199 -7.67 -22.42 3.60
N GLY A 200 -7.56 -21.21 4.16
CA GLY A 200 -7.89 -20.95 5.56
C GLY A 200 -9.36 -21.23 5.88
N LEU A 201 -10.28 -20.85 4.98
CA LEU A 201 -11.71 -21.16 5.12
C LEU A 201 -11.97 -22.67 5.11
N ASN A 202 -11.35 -23.39 4.17
CA ASN A 202 -11.50 -24.84 4.07
C ASN A 202 -11.04 -25.55 5.34
N GLN A 203 -9.86 -25.17 5.87
CA GLN A 203 -9.33 -25.72 7.11
C GLN A 203 -10.26 -25.43 8.30
N ALA A 204 -10.71 -24.18 8.46
CA ALA A 204 -11.59 -23.79 9.55
C ALA A 204 -12.92 -24.57 9.55
N ILE A 205 -13.48 -24.87 8.37
CA ILE A 205 -14.68 -25.70 8.24
C ILE A 205 -14.39 -27.15 8.65
N ILE A 206 -13.26 -27.71 8.22
CA ILE A 206 -12.86 -29.08 8.58
C ILE A 206 -12.69 -29.21 10.10
N ASP A 207 -12.00 -28.27 10.73
CA ASP A 207 -11.75 -28.27 12.18
C ASP A 207 -13.07 -28.16 12.96
N ALA A 208 -13.96 -27.27 12.51
CA ALA A 208 -15.30 -27.09 13.10
C ALA A 208 -16.15 -28.37 13.01
N ILE A 209 -16.10 -29.10 11.89
CA ILE A 209 -16.82 -30.37 11.70
C ILE A 209 -16.20 -31.49 12.55
N ARG A 210 -14.87 -31.52 12.69
CA ARG A 210 -14.16 -32.51 13.51
C ARG A 210 -14.31 -32.29 15.01
N GLY A 211 -14.85 -31.14 15.42
CA GLY A 211 -15.02 -30.81 16.84
C GLY A 211 -13.71 -30.49 17.54
N GLU A 212 -12.64 -30.23 16.80
CA GLU A 212 -11.39 -29.71 17.33
C GLU A 212 -11.66 -28.24 17.69
N LYS A 213 -12.04 -28.00 18.95
CA LYS A 213 -12.09 -26.64 19.48
C LYS A 213 -10.70 -26.04 19.31
N ASN A 214 -10.60 -24.98 18.50
CA ASN A 214 -9.55 -24.01 18.68
C ASN A 214 -9.68 -23.49 20.11
N GLU A 215 -8.84 -24.00 21.02
CA GLU A 215 -8.60 -23.34 22.30
C GLU A 215 -8.12 -21.93 21.96
N GLU A 216 -9.02 -20.97 22.12
CA GLU A 216 -8.76 -19.55 21.97
C GLU A 216 -7.53 -19.21 22.80
N LYS A 217 -6.52 -18.68 22.12
CA LYS A 217 -5.52 -17.80 22.73
C LYS A 217 -6.21 -16.49 23.13
N ASP A 218 -7.22 -16.55 24.00
CA ASP A 218 -7.68 -15.40 24.77
C ASP A 218 -6.73 -15.26 25.96
N GLY A 219 -5.56 -14.72 25.64
CA GLY A 219 -4.50 -14.39 26.57
C GLY A 219 -4.27 -12.90 26.58
N LYS A 220 -4.95 -12.24 27.54
CA LYS A 220 -4.66 -10.93 28.18
C LYS A 220 -5.49 -9.73 27.70
N VAL A 221 -6.52 -9.44 28.50
CA VAL A 221 -6.85 -8.08 28.97
C VAL A 221 -5.69 -7.57 29.83
#